data_AF-A0A820CAT9-F1
#
_entry.id   AF-A0A820CAT9-F1
#
_cell.length_a   1.000
_cell.length_b   1.000
_cell.length_c   1.000
_cell.angle_alpha   90.00
_cell.angle_beta   90.00
_cell.angle_gamma   90.00
#
_symmetry.space_group_name_H-M   'P 1'
#
loop_
_entity.id
_entity.type
_entity.pdbx_description
1 polymer ?
#
loop_
_entity_poly.entity_id
_entity_poly.type
_entity_poly.pdbx_seq_one_letter_code
_entity_poly.pdbx_strand_id
1 'polypeptide(L)'
;VYNPLLTYQSEHEETNVVDGRRSASSKTSQKDIAPSGPSTEETEEEKRNEKRRQHELELRAMLRDEFLIQLQKFLNQIGLTLRQLEGEVRLELPPQFDISKIVKINKDAVEQAETLVYKWNGEIREALERELKKIPQTSGPLGEIDWWRERNISLSSLYEQTKQEHVEQVLEKLELEENAAPLSFRDTRTDLSKYYLEAKDNVKFLSTLERHFKNVTHGATCRVVTETIPKMMSALRMVWIISRHYNRDERMVPLMERIANQLCERVVRSINVRTLFSYQPSEIIEKCTEAKDMLERWKQSYYDVRAEIEQSGRDSRWEFDNKRLFKLTDHMAIICNDFIAIAKELEQFYNIFTPELKSVTGKPHKINEILDRVHKVLELIEHAPCDPFRLEDLDKWKMVSANYGQQIEDIDEQTKSFISESFKSLRSAESAFDMLLKFEKNNTRMTIQDEMHKRFNDILRQYDNEITEINSIFQHNKTNPPVNKNQPPYSGAVAWSRSLFRRIKHTMLRLHTKEALMQTELGKQIKSYYLRVAREMKAYEDGKFNEWKQRTEQILPTLQKRNVLKELPTGDNENSLTPRYTIDFDPQLNEMMTEARYLEQFDYFLTENIRHLALSVILLNSLLFVIHNS
;
A
#
# COMPACT_ATOMS: atom_id res chain seq x y z
N VAL A 1 -5.17 35.47 19.04
CA VAL A 1 -6.49 34.92 19.44
C VAL A 1 -7.46 35.25 18.33
N TYR A 2 -7.88 34.22 17.58
CA TYR A 2 -9.14 34.01 16.87
C TYR A 2 -8.92 33.22 15.57
N ASN A 3 -9.27 31.93 15.67
CA ASN A 3 -9.58 31.03 14.58
C ASN A 3 -11.11 31.05 14.43
N PRO A 4 -11.67 30.93 13.21
CA PRO A 4 -12.57 29.82 13.02
C PRO A 4 -12.48 29.23 11.61
N LEU A 5 -11.90 28.03 11.52
CA LEU A 5 -12.24 27.06 10.48
C LEU A 5 -12.94 25.90 11.18
N LEU A 6 -14.28 25.92 11.16
CA LEU A 6 -15.14 24.79 11.52
C LEU A 6 -16.54 25.09 10.96
N THR A 7 -16.85 24.60 9.77
CA THR A 7 -18.19 24.18 9.34
C THR A 7 -18.10 23.66 7.91
N TYR A 8 -18.20 22.34 7.71
CA TYR A 8 -18.99 21.71 6.63
C TYR A 8 -18.99 20.17 6.81
N GLN A 9 -19.40 19.71 7.99
CA GLN A 9 -19.78 18.31 8.24
C GLN A 9 -20.82 18.27 9.35
N SER A 10 -22.07 18.62 9.04
CA SER A 10 -23.27 18.24 9.81
C SER A 10 -24.48 18.81 9.08
N GLU A 11 -25.21 17.99 8.32
CA GLU A 11 -26.67 18.08 8.08
C GLU A 11 -27.05 17.07 6.99
N HIS A 12 -26.93 15.79 7.33
CA HIS A 12 -27.73 14.74 6.73
C HIS A 12 -28.13 13.81 7.88
N GLU A 13 -29.26 14.10 8.51
CA GLU A 13 -30.24 13.11 8.97
C GLU A 13 -31.42 13.80 9.68
N GLU A 14 -32.61 13.55 9.13
CA GLU A 14 -33.93 13.49 9.76
C GLU A 14 -34.57 14.76 10.37
N THR A 15 -35.65 15.21 9.73
CA THR A 15 -37.01 15.11 10.32
C THR A 15 -38.08 15.41 9.26
N ASN A 16 -38.95 14.43 9.02
CA ASN A 16 -40.26 14.61 8.42
C ASN A 16 -41.17 15.38 9.38
N VAL A 17 -42.06 16.26 8.88
CA VAL A 17 -43.50 16.38 9.22
C VAL A 17 -44.12 17.62 8.55
N VAL A 18 -45.09 17.34 7.67
CA VAL A 18 -46.41 17.96 7.39
C VAL A 18 -46.65 19.45 7.72
N ASP A 19 -46.93 20.22 6.64
CA ASP A 19 -48.06 21.17 6.38
C ASP A 19 -47.54 22.25 5.41
N GLY A 20 -48.22 22.78 4.40
CA GLY A 20 -49.62 22.85 4.08
C GLY A 20 -49.88 24.20 3.39
N ARG A 21 -50.37 24.15 2.15
CA ARG A 21 -51.15 25.18 1.40
C ARG A 21 -50.46 26.25 0.51
N ARG A 22 -50.87 26.14 -0.76
CA ARG A 22 -51.43 27.16 -1.70
C ARG A 22 -50.41 28.18 -2.29
N SER A 23 -50.42 28.49 -3.59
CA SER A 23 -51.50 28.50 -4.58
C SER A 23 -50.98 28.68 -6.03
N ALA A 24 -51.67 28.03 -7.00
CA ALA A 24 -52.13 28.46 -8.34
C ALA A 24 -51.24 29.40 -9.20
N SER A 25 -51.05 29.23 -10.50
CA SER A 25 -51.97 28.88 -11.61
C SER A 25 -51.07 28.69 -12.87
N SER A 26 -51.26 27.73 -13.76
CA SER A 26 -52.24 27.80 -14.86
C SER A 26 -52.11 26.55 -15.74
N LYS A 27 -53.26 26.01 -16.17
CA LYS A 27 -53.39 24.84 -17.04
C LYS A 27 -53.54 25.28 -18.50
N THR A 28 -52.95 24.54 -19.44
CA THR A 28 -53.52 24.36 -20.78
C THR A 28 -53.26 22.93 -21.24
N SER A 29 -54.32 22.28 -21.72
CA SER A 29 -54.47 20.86 -22.01
C SER A 29 -53.77 20.41 -23.30
N GLN A 30 -53.23 19.19 -23.36
CA GLN A 30 -53.76 18.09 -24.20
C GLN A 30 -52.85 16.85 -24.26
N LYS A 31 -53.54 15.70 -24.15
CA LYS A 31 -53.32 14.39 -24.78
C LYS A 31 -52.26 13.44 -24.22
N ASP A 32 -52.79 12.32 -23.75
CA ASP A 32 -52.15 11.06 -23.40
C ASP A 32 -51.29 10.50 -24.56
N ILE A 33 -50.00 10.37 -24.30
CA ILE A 33 -49.09 9.41 -24.95
C ILE A 33 -48.31 8.73 -23.82
N ALA A 34 -48.29 7.40 -23.83
CA ALA A 34 -47.66 6.54 -22.84
C ALA A 34 -46.19 6.92 -22.55
N PRO A 35 -45.66 6.71 -21.31
CA PRO A 35 -44.27 7.00 -21.02
C PRO A 35 -43.40 5.92 -21.63
N SER A 36 -42.73 6.22 -22.74
CA SER A 36 -41.48 5.55 -23.08
C SER A 36 -40.46 5.94 -22.00
N GLY A 37 -39.98 4.96 -21.23
CA GLY A 37 -38.92 5.18 -20.24
C GLY A 37 -37.67 5.78 -20.89
N PRO A 38 -36.88 6.60 -20.15
CA PRO A 38 -35.72 7.25 -20.71
C PRO A 38 -34.74 6.19 -21.20
N SER A 39 -34.29 6.36 -22.44
CA SER A 39 -33.27 5.51 -23.02
C SER A 39 -31.98 5.63 -22.22
N THR A 40 -31.26 4.53 -22.07
CA THR A 40 -30.03 4.42 -21.27
C THR A 40 -28.94 5.41 -21.71
N GLU A 41 -29.03 5.96 -22.91
CA GLU A 41 -28.14 6.98 -23.47
C GLU A 41 -28.35 8.38 -22.86
N GLU A 42 -29.59 8.79 -22.56
CA GLU A 42 -29.88 10.09 -21.94
C GLU A 42 -29.30 10.17 -20.51
N THR A 43 -29.30 9.05 -19.79
CA THR A 43 -28.75 8.96 -18.43
C THR A 43 -27.22 8.97 -18.39
N GLU A 44 -26.56 8.50 -19.45
CA GLU A 44 -25.10 8.60 -19.58
C GLU A 44 -24.65 10.00 -19.99
N GLU A 45 -25.42 10.68 -20.84
CA GLU A 45 -25.14 12.05 -21.27
C GLU A 45 -25.35 13.07 -20.15
N GLU A 46 -26.36 12.88 -19.30
CA GLU A 46 -26.54 13.65 -18.05
C GLU A 46 -25.37 13.43 -17.07
N LYS A 47 -24.92 12.18 -16.86
CA LYS A 47 -23.74 11.89 -16.02
C LYS A 47 -22.45 12.49 -16.57
N ARG A 48 -22.31 12.57 -17.89
CA ARG A 48 -21.15 13.20 -18.56
C ARG A 48 -21.18 14.73 -18.43
N ASN A 49 -22.35 15.33 -18.52
CA ASN A 49 -22.55 16.76 -18.31
C ASN A 49 -22.36 17.16 -16.84
N GLU A 50 -22.77 16.31 -15.90
CA GLU A 50 -22.52 16.54 -14.47
C GLU A 50 -21.02 16.46 -14.14
N LYS A 51 -20.30 15.46 -14.68
CA LYS A 51 -18.83 15.40 -14.58
C LYS A 51 -18.13 16.62 -15.18
N ARG A 52 -18.63 17.16 -16.30
CA ARG A 52 -18.10 18.39 -16.91
C ARG A 52 -18.34 19.62 -16.02
N ARG A 53 -19.54 19.77 -15.45
CA ARG A 53 -19.84 20.84 -14.50
C ARG A 53 -18.98 20.75 -13.24
N GLN A 54 -18.77 19.55 -12.72
CA GLN A 54 -17.94 19.31 -11.55
C GLN A 54 -16.47 19.66 -11.84
N HIS A 55 -15.96 19.27 -13.01
CA HIS A 55 -14.62 19.67 -13.46
C HIS A 55 -14.50 21.20 -13.68
N GLU A 56 -15.53 21.85 -14.21
CA GLU A 56 -15.54 23.30 -14.40
C GLU A 56 -15.59 24.06 -13.06
N LEU A 57 -16.30 23.52 -12.06
CA LEU A 57 -16.32 24.02 -10.68
C LEU A 57 -14.97 23.85 -9.99
N GLU A 58 -14.31 22.70 -10.16
CA GLU A 58 -12.94 22.46 -9.69
C GLU A 58 -11.94 23.43 -10.31
N LEU A 59 -12.05 23.68 -11.63
CA LEU A 59 -11.19 24.63 -12.33
C LEU A 59 -11.40 26.06 -11.83
N ARG A 60 -12.66 26.47 -11.60
CA ARG A 60 -13.00 27.78 -11.01
C ARG A 60 -12.49 27.91 -9.57
N ALA A 61 -12.55 26.83 -8.79
CA ALA A 61 -11.99 26.80 -7.44
C ALA A 61 -10.46 26.97 -7.48
N MET A 62 -9.77 26.22 -8.35
CA MET A 62 -8.32 26.35 -8.54
C MET A 62 -7.90 27.76 -8.98
N LEU A 63 -8.63 28.36 -9.94
CA LEU A 63 -8.36 29.72 -10.41
C LEU A 63 -8.59 30.77 -9.31
N ARG A 64 -9.64 30.59 -8.51
CA ARG A 64 -9.92 31.45 -7.35
C ARG A 64 -8.81 31.33 -6.31
N ASP A 65 -8.37 30.11 -6.01
CA ASP A 65 -7.33 29.87 -5.02
C ASP A 65 -5.97 30.41 -5.50
N GLU A 66 -5.66 30.26 -6.79
CA GLU A 66 -4.48 30.87 -7.41
C GLU A 66 -4.55 32.41 -7.36
N PHE A 67 -5.70 32.99 -7.67
CA PHE A 67 -5.92 34.44 -7.57
C PHE A 67 -5.76 34.92 -6.12
N LEU A 68 -6.31 34.19 -5.14
CA LEU A 68 -6.14 34.51 -3.71
C LEU A 68 -4.68 34.44 -3.28
N ILE A 69 -3.94 33.42 -3.73
CA ILE A 69 -2.49 33.30 -3.47
C ILE A 69 -1.73 34.47 -4.09
N GLN A 70 -2.06 34.88 -5.32
CA GLN A 70 -1.44 36.03 -5.98
C GLN A 70 -1.79 37.35 -5.27
N LEU A 71 -3.05 37.53 -4.87
CA LEU A 71 -3.51 38.72 -4.16
C LEU A 71 -2.89 38.80 -2.76
N GLN A 72 -2.68 37.67 -2.09
CA GLN A 72 -1.97 37.61 -0.82
C GLN A 72 -0.47 37.90 -0.98
N LYS A 73 0.17 37.42 -2.05
CA LYS A 73 1.54 37.83 -2.40
C LYS A 73 1.63 39.33 -2.67
N PHE A 74 0.65 39.89 -3.37
CA PHE A 74 0.58 41.32 -3.66
C PHE A 74 0.34 42.15 -2.40
N LEU A 75 -0.56 41.73 -1.51
CA LEU A 75 -0.76 42.36 -0.20
C LEU A 75 0.51 42.28 0.66
N ASN A 76 1.21 41.15 0.64
CA ASN A 76 2.50 41.03 1.33
C ASN A 76 3.54 41.95 0.69
N GLN A 77 3.58 42.07 -0.64
CA GLN A 77 4.46 43.00 -1.34
C GLN A 77 4.14 44.45 -0.98
N ILE A 78 2.86 44.83 -0.92
CA ILE A 78 2.41 46.16 -0.49
C ILE A 78 2.78 46.38 0.97
N GLY A 79 2.51 45.43 1.87
CA GLY A 79 2.88 45.52 3.28
C GLY A 79 4.38 45.66 3.48
N LEU A 80 5.20 44.99 2.66
CA LEU A 80 6.65 45.14 2.64
C LEU A 80 7.05 46.52 2.11
N THR A 81 6.43 47.04 1.05
CA THR A 81 6.70 48.41 0.55
C THR A 81 6.25 49.49 1.53
N LEU A 82 5.15 49.25 2.26
CA LEU A 82 4.66 50.13 3.32
C LEU A 82 5.67 50.14 4.47
N ARG A 83 6.15 48.97 4.91
CA ARG A 83 7.25 48.89 5.90
C ARG A 83 8.56 49.50 5.40
N GLN A 84 8.84 49.47 4.09
CA GLN A 84 9.99 50.16 3.50
C GLN A 84 9.83 51.69 3.56
N LEU A 85 8.61 52.21 3.38
CA LEU A 85 8.26 53.64 3.50
C LEU A 85 8.12 54.09 4.96
N GLU A 86 7.71 53.19 5.85
CA GLU A 86 7.62 53.36 7.30
C GLU A 86 8.91 52.97 8.03
N GLY A 87 10.01 52.72 7.30
CA GLY A 87 11.26 52.22 7.87
C GLY A 87 11.63 52.90 9.18
N GLU A 88 11.99 52.11 10.20
CA GLU A 88 12.29 52.54 11.58
C GLU A 88 13.34 53.66 11.69
N VAL A 89 14.08 53.91 10.61
CA VAL A 89 15.10 54.96 10.52
C VAL A 89 14.79 55.80 9.30
N ARG A 90 14.56 57.10 9.52
CA ARG A 90 14.38 58.11 8.48
C ARG A 90 15.42 59.20 8.64
N LEU A 91 16.19 59.44 7.59
CA LEU A 91 17.11 60.59 7.50
C LEU A 91 16.31 61.88 7.25
N GLU A 92 15.53 62.31 8.24
CA GLU A 92 14.69 63.51 8.14
C GLU A 92 15.51 64.79 8.34
N LEU A 93 15.15 65.82 7.57
CA LEU A 93 15.57 67.19 7.83
C LEU A 93 14.66 67.80 8.90
N PRO A 94 15.21 68.48 9.92
CA PRO A 94 14.38 69.25 10.83
C PRO A 94 13.55 70.28 10.04
N PRO A 95 12.25 70.46 10.33
CA PRO A 95 11.36 71.32 9.54
C PRO A 95 11.75 72.82 9.53
N GLN A 96 12.70 73.21 10.39
CA GLN A 96 13.23 74.58 10.48
C GLN A 96 14.59 74.73 9.78
N PHE A 97 15.13 73.66 9.20
CA PHE A 97 16.46 73.61 8.63
C PHE A 97 16.44 74.05 7.16
N ASP A 98 16.96 75.24 6.88
CA ASP A 98 17.06 75.78 5.53
C ASP A 98 18.45 75.49 4.95
N ILE A 99 18.50 74.55 4.01
CA ILE A 99 19.71 74.11 3.30
C ILE A 99 20.38 75.31 2.60
N SER A 100 19.64 76.36 2.25
CA SER A 100 20.15 77.59 1.60
C SER A 100 21.08 78.41 2.50
N LYS A 101 21.01 78.22 3.83
CA LYS A 101 21.76 79.00 4.83
C LYS A 101 23.13 78.40 5.18
N ILE A 102 23.48 77.23 4.64
CA ILE A 102 24.81 76.61 4.81
C ILE A 102 25.82 77.36 3.94
N VAL A 103 26.44 78.40 4.52
CA VAL A 103 27.44 79.26 3.87
C VAL A 103 28.44 79.70 4.95
N LYS A 104 29.73 79.90 4.64
CA LYS A 104 30.81 80.37 5.57
C LYS A 104 30.42 81.50 6.52
N ILE A 105 29.49 82.35 6.09
CA ILE A 105 29.00 83.52 6.82
C ILE A 105 28.13 83.12 8.02
N ASN A 106 27.43 81.97 7.96
CA ASN A 106 26.51 81.51 9.00
C ASN A 106 27.05 80.24 9.69
N LYS A 107 27.95 80.44 10.66
CA LYS A 107 28.59 79.36 11.41
C LYS A 107 27.60 78.45 12.15
N ASP A 108 26.49 79.00 12.65
CA ASP A 108 25.45 78.25 13.36
C ASP A 108 24.75 77.23 12.43
N ALA A 109 24.46 77.62 11.18
CA ALA A 109 23.89 76.70 10.19
C ALA A 109 24.86 75.59 9.77
N VAL A 110 26.16 75.87 9.72
CA VAL A 110 27.20 74.87 9.42
C VAL A 110 27.35 73.87 10.58
N GLU A 111 27.36 74.32 11.83
CA GLU A 111 27.45 73.46 13.03
C GLU A 111 26.20 72.56 13.19
N GLN A 112 25.01 73.10 12.87
CA GLN A 112 23.77 72.33 12.84
C GLN A 112 23.76 71.28 11.72
N ALA A 113 24.25 71.61 10.51
CA ALA A 113 24.42 70.64 9.42
C ALA A 113 25.42 69.53 9.79
N GLU A 114 26.54 69.88 10.41
CA GLU A 114 27.54 68.92 10.88
C GLU A 114 26.96 67.96 11.93
N THR A 115 26.25 68.49 12.93
CA THR A 115 25.57 67.67 13.95
C THR A 115 24.54 66.73 13.33
N LEU A 116 23.80 67.21 12.32
CA LEU A 116 22.83 66.42 11.58
C LEU A 116 23.50 65.25 10.82
N VAL A 117 24.62 65.49 10.15
CA VAL A 117 25.38 64.45 9.45
C VAL A 117 25.95 63.40 10.42
N TYR A 118 26.44 63.81 11.60
CA TYR A 118 26.86 62.85 12.63
C TYR A 118 25.69 62.03 13.18
N LYS A 119 24.52 62.65 13.35
CA LYS A 119 23.30 61.95 13.76
C LYS A 119 22.88 60.91 12.72
N TRP A 120 22.83 61.27 11.44
CA TRP A 120 22.56 60.34 10.34
C TRP A 120 23.57 59.19 10.29
N ASN A 121 24.86 59.47 10.50
CA ASN A 121 25.88 58.43 10.62
C ASN A 121 25.60 57.46 11.77
N GLY A 122 25.23 57.97 12.95
CA GLY A 122 24.86 57.15 14.10
C GLY A 122 23.66 56.25 13.81
N GLU A 123 22.60 56.82 13.23
CA GLU A 123 21.37 56.10 12.88
C GLU A 123 21.62 54.99 11.85
N ILE A 124 22.41 55.27 10.80
CA ILE A 124 22.78 54.26 9.79
C ILE A 124 23.60 53.13 10.43
N ARG A 125 24.59 53.48 11.26
CA ARG A 125 25.50 52.52 11.88
C ARG A 125 24.75 51.63 12.88
N GLU A 126 23.85 52.20 13.67
CA GLU A 126 22.98 51.45 14.59
C GLU A 126 22.01 50.52 13.85
N ALA A 127 21.39 50.99 12.77
CA ALA A 127 20.51 50.15 11.94
C ALA A 127 21.29 48.98 11.31
N LEU A 128 22.49 49.25 10.82
CA LEU A 128 23.37 48.25 10.22
C LEU A 128 23.83 47.20 11.24
N GLU A 129 24.18 47.61 12.46
CA GLU A 129 24.48 46.69 13.56
C GLU A 129 23.27 45.84 13.97
N ARG A 130 22.07 46.44 14.05
CA ARG A 130 20.82 45.71 14.32
C ARG A 130 20.59 44.64 13.27
N GLU A 131 20.75 44.97 12.00
CA GLU A 131 20.62 43.99 10.91
C GLU A 131 21.69 42.90 10.98
N LEU A 132 22.95 43.21 11.27
CA LEU A 132 24.03 42.21 11.44
C LEU A 132 23.78 41.22 12.59
N LYS A 133 23.08 41.63 13.65
CA LYS A 133 22.76 40.78 14.80
C LYS A 133 21.52 39.88 14.59
N LYS A 134 20.72 40.10 13.53
CA LYS A 134 19.53 39.28 13.25
C LYS A 134 19.90 37.88 12.76
N ILE A 135 19.25 36.87 13.34
CA ILE A 135 19.36 35.46 12.97
C ILE A 135 18.07 35.07 12.19
N PRO A 136 18.15 34.14 11.21
CA PRO A 136 16.96 33.62 10.53
C PRO A 136 15.92 33.06 11.50
N GLN A 137 14.66 33.49 11.38
CA GLN A 137 13.58 33.12 12.32
C GLN A 137 13.02 31.70 12.10
N THR A 138 12.98 31.21 10.86
CA THR A 138 12.31 29.95 10.50
C THR A 138 13.34 28.83 10.35
N SER A 139 13.27 27.68 11.02
CA SER A 139 14.37 26.67 10.98
C SER A 139 14.72 26.11 9.58
N GLY A 140 13.78 26.08 8.64
CA GLY A 140 13.96 25.46 7.32
C GLY A 140 14.75 26.29 6.28
N PRO A 141 15.09 25.70 5.12
CA PRO A 141 15.89 26.35 4.07
C PRO A 141 15.18 27.52 3.40
N LEU A 142 13.84 27.54 3.37
CA LEU A 142 13.08 28.70 2.92
C LEU A 142 13.28 29.93 3.83
N GLY A 143 13.49 29.70 5.13
CA GLY A 143 13.79 30.75 6.09
C GLY A 143 15.13 31.45 5.83
N GLU A 144 16.09 30.80 5.18
CA GLU A 144 17.32 31.45 4.73
C GLU A 144 17.02 32.47 3.62
N ILE A 145 16.20 32.08 2.65
CA ILE A 145 15.82 32.95 1.52
C ILE A 145 15.06 34.17 2.02
N ASP A 146 14.06 33.95 2.89
CA ASP A 146 13.24 35.02 3.42
C ASP A 146 14.05 35.97 4.30
N TRP A 147 15.00 35.44 5.10
CA TRP A 147 15.92 36.27 5.87
C TRP A 147 16.78 37.17 4.98
N TRP A 148 17.36 36.64 3.89
CA TRP A 148 18.12 37.48 2.94
C TRP A 148 17.24 38.50 2.22
N ARG A 149 15.98 38.16 1.92
CA ARG A 149 15.02 39.10 1.32
C ARG A 149 14.71 40.26 2.27
N GLU A 150 14.37 39.96 3.52
CA GLU A 150 14.11 40.97 4.54
C GLU A 150 15.33 41.88 4.76
N ARG A 151 16.52 41.28 4.85
CA ARG A 151 17.78 42.02 4.98
C ARG A 151 18.04 42.93 3.76
N ASN A 152 17.81 42.43 2.55
CA ASN A 152 17.94 43.24 1.32
C ASN A 152 16.92 44.39 1.31
N ILE A 153 15.69 44.15 1.75
CA ILE A 153 14.61 45.16 1.84
C ILE A 153 15.01 46.29 2.82
N SER A 154 15.48 45.93 4.02
CA SER A 154 15.95 46.89 5.04
C SER A 154 17.14 47.71 4.52
N LEU A 155 18.19 47.04 4.02
CA LEU A 155 19.40 47.69 3.54
C LEU A 155 19.16 48.52 2.28
N SER A 156 18.26 48.08 1.38
CA SER A 156 17.89 48.85 0.19
C SER A 156 17.17 50.15 0.57
N SER A 157 16.28 50.11 1.56
CA SER A 157 15.57 51.31 2.02
C SER A 157 16.57 52.33 2.60
N LEU A 158 17.45 51.88 3.50
CA LEU A 158 18.51 52.74 4.06
C LEU A 158 19.44 53.30 2.97
N TYR A 159 19.82 52.47 2.00
CA TYR A 159 20.71 52.91 0.92
C TYR A 159 20.05 53.96 0.01
N GLU A 160 18.78 53.80 -0.34
CA GLU A 160 18.03 54.81 -1.10
C GLU A 160 17.84 56.11 -0.31
N GLN A 161 17.68 56.05 1.02
CA GLN A 161 17.63 57.26 1.86
C GLN A 161 18.93 58.07 1.78
N THR A 162 20.10 57.42 1.73
CA THR A 162 21.38 58.14 1.56
C THR A 162 21.56 58.80 0.19
N LYS A 163 20.69 58.50 -0.78
CA LYS A 163 20.69 59.08 -2.13
C LYS A 163 19.63 60.17 -2.32
N GLN A 164 18.84 60.47 -1.29
CA GLN A 164 17.82 61.50 -1.39
C GLN A 164 18.47 62.86 -1.70
N GLU A 165 17.81 63.64 -2.54
CA GLU A 165 18.34 64.91 -3.05
C GLU A 165 18.76 65.85 -1.92
N HIS A 166 17.97 65.90 -0.84
CA HIS A 166 18.24 66.77 0.30
C HIS A 166 19.46 66.34 1.13
N VAL A 167 19.78 65.05 1.18
CA VAL A 167 20.99 64.53 1.84
C VAL A 167 22.22 64.92 1.01
N GLU A 168 22.16 64.74 -0.31
CA GLU A 168 23.26 65.11 -1.22
C GLU A 168 23.52 66.63 -1.20
N GLN A 169 22.47 67.47 -1.19
CA GLN A 169 22.61 68.92 -1.11
C GLN A 169 23.28 69.40 0.19
N VAL A 170 22.99 68.76 1.33
CA VAL A 170 23.64 69.08 2.62
C VAL A 170 25.12 68.69 2.59
N LEU A 171 25.45 67.52 2.02
CA LEU A 171 26.83 67.06 1.90
C LEU A 171 27.64 67.96 0.95
N GLU A 172 27.12 68.29 -0.23
CA GLU A 172 27.79 69.15 -1.22
C GLU A 172 28.10 70.53 -0.62
N LYS A 173 27.15 71.13 0.09
CA LYS A 173 27.36 72.43 0.74
C LYS A 173 28.38 72.35 1.88
N LEU A 174 28.37 71.29 2.69
CA LEU A 174 29.39 71.09 3.73
C LEU A 174 30.79 70.82 3.14
N GLU A 175 30.89 70.20 1.96
CA GLU A 175 32.15 69.98 1.25
C GLU A 175 32.75 71.30 0.73
N LEU A 176 31.91 72.21 0.20
CA LEU A 176 32.33 73.57 -0.20
C LEU A 176 32.88 74.39 0.98
N GLU A 177 32.49 74.02 2.19
CA GLU A 177 32.86 74.67 3.45
C GLU A 177 34.10 74.05 4.10
N GLU A 178 34.72 73.04 3.48
CA GLU A 178 35.89 72.28 3.98
C GLU A 178 35.65 71.56 5.33
N ASN A 179 34.42 71.15 5.61
CA ASN A 179 34.07 70.38 6.82
C ASN A 179 34.46 68.89 6.66
N ALA A 180 34.82 68.22 7.76
CA ALA A 180 35.19 66.80 7.78
C ALA A 180 33.98 65.83 7.86
N ALA A 181 32.80 66.30 8.25
CA ALA A 181 31.60 65.47 8.41
C ALA A 181 31.16 64.71 7.14
N PRO A 182 31.23 65.29 5.93
CA PRO A 182 30.94 64.56 4.69
C PRO A 182 31.86 63.36 4.43
N LEU A 183 33.14 63.44 4.83
CA LEU A 183 34.08 62.32 4.69
C LEU A 183 33.63 61.13 5.55
N SER A 184 33.30 61.36 6.83
CA SER A 184 32.79 60.31 7.71
C SER A 184 31.47 59.71 7.22
N PHE A 185 30.64 60.50 6.52
CA PHE A 185 29.40 60.00 5.92
C PHE A 185 29.66 59.13 4.69
N ARG A 186 30.64 59.50 3.85
CA ARG A 186 31.05 58.70 2.69
C ARG A 186 31.59 57.33 3.12
N ASP A 187 32.33 57.25 4.23
CA ASP A 187 32.80 55.96 4.77
C ASP A 187 31.62 55.06 5.19
N THR A 188 30.70 55.58 6.01
CA THR A 188 29.50 54.84 6.45
C THR A 188 28.62 54.42 5.27
N ARG A 189 28.51 55.28 4.24
CA ARG A 189 27.77 54.98 3.00
C ARG A 189 28.44 53.88 2.18
N THR A 190 29.78 53.86 2.14
CA THR A 190 30.55 52.81 1.45
C THR A 190 30.35 51.46 2.13
N ASP A 191 30.39 51.43 3.47
CA ASP A 191 30.08 50.22 4.25
C ASP A 191 28.64 49.75 3.98
N LEU A 192 27.65 50.65 4.06
CA LEU A 192 26.26 50.32 3.77
C LEU A 192 26.09 49.76 2.35
N SER A 193 26.72 50.38 1.35
CA SER A 193 26.70 49.93 -0.04
C SER A 193 27.25 48.51 -0.20
N LYS A 194 28.35 48.19 0.49
CA LYS A 194 28.95 46.85 0.48
C LYS A 194 27.98 45.78 1.01
N TYR A 195 27.35 46.01 2.16
CA TYR A 195 26.39 45.05 2.73
C TYR A 195 25.09 44.96 1.91
N TYR A 196 24.63 46.07 1.33
CA TYR A 196 23.49 46.08 0.42
C TYR A 196 23.77 45.24 -0.83
N LEU A 197 24.92 45.42 -1.48
CA LEU A 197 25.30 44.65 -2.67
C LEU A 197 25.44 43.14 -2.35
N GLU A 198 26.04 42.81 -1.20
CA GLU A 198 26.10 41.42 -0.72
C GLU A 198 24.69 40.81 -0.57
N ALA A 199 23.78 41.51 0.11
CA ALA A 199 22.42 41.02 0.32
C ALA A 199 21.66 40.86 -1.00
N LYS A 200 21.80 41.83 -1.91
CA LYS A 200 21.18 41.80 -3.24
C LYS A 200 21.65 40.61 -4.08
N ASP A 201 22.95 40.36 -4.14
CA ASP A 201 23.52 39.25 -4.89
C ASP A 201 23.11 37.90 -4.27
N ASN A 202 23.15 37.78 -2.94
CA ASN A 202 22.73 36.57 -2.25
C ASN A 202 21.25 36.25 -2.50
N VAL A 203 20.36 37.26 -2.45
CA VAL A 203 18.94 37.06 -2.79
C VAL A 203 18.79 36.55 -4.23
N LYS A 204 19.56 37.08 -5.19
CA LYS A 204 19.52 36.64 -6.58
C LYS A 204 19.90 35.16 -6.74
N PHE A 205 21.00 34.74 -6.13
CA PHE A 205 21.45 33.33 -6.19
C PHE A 205 20.50 32.40 -5.44
N LEU A 206 20.12 32.72 -4.21
CA LEU A 206 19.24 31.88 -3.40
C LEU A 206 17.83 31.76 -3.98
N SER A 207 17.34 32.79 -4.67
CA SER A 207 16.03 32.72 -5.35
C SER A 207 15.99 31.67 -6.46
N THR A 208 17.14 31.28 -7.04
CA THR A 208 17.20 30.16 -8.00
C THR A 208 16.91 28.80 -7.35
N LEU A 209 17.12 28.69 -6.03
CA LEU A 209 16.89 27.46 -5.25
C LEU A 209 15.49 27.37 -4.67
N GLU A 210 14.73 28.47 -4.65
CA GLU A 210 13.43 28.57 -3.98
C GLU A 210 12.45 27.46 -4.40
N ARG A 211 12.38 27.15 -5.70
CA ARG A 211 11.51 26.08 -6.21
C ARG A 211 11.90 24.71 -5.62
N HIS A 212 13.20 24.42 -5.55
CA HIS A 212 13.70 23.17 -4.98
C HIS A 212 13.38 23.07 -3.49
N PHE A 213 13.58 24.16 -2.73
CA PHE A 213 13.26 24.18 -1.29
C PHE A 213 11.76 24.08 -1.02
N LYS A 214 10.90 24.66 -1.89
CA LYS A 214 9.45 24.45 -1.82
C LYS A 214 9.08 22.99 -2.03
N ASN A 215 9.70 22.29 -2.98
CA ASN A 215 9.46 20.87 -3.19
C ASN A 215 9.93 20.02 -2.00
N VAL A 216 11.09 20.32 -1.41
CA VAL A 216 11.59 19.63 -0.21
C VAL A 216 10.64 19.82 0.98
N THR A 217 10.13 21.05 1.17
CA THR A 217 9.29 21.41 2.32
C THR A 217 7.84 20.93 2.14
N HIS A 218 7.25 21.13 0.96
CA HIS A 218 5.81 20.96 0.70
C HIS A 218 5.49 19.85 -0.32
N GLY A 219 6.47 19.08 -0.81
CA GLY A 219 6.20 17.96 -1.71
C GLY A 219 5.18 16.99 -1.10
N ALA A 220 4.44 16.25 -1.92
CA ALA A 220 3.42 15.32 -1.44
C ALA A 220 3.99 14.04 -0.80
N THR A 221 5.02 13.43 -1.42
CA THR A 221 5.64 12.17 -0.97
C THR A 221 7.15 12.28 -0.87
N CYS A 222 7.81 11.35 -0.16
CA CYS A 222 9.29 11.34 -0.08
C CYS A 222 9.92 11.09 -1.46
N ARG A 223 9.28 10.26 -2.30
CA ARG A 223 9.70 10.01 -3.68
C ARG A 223 9.89 11.27 -4.53
N VAL A 224 8.96 12.22 -4.50
CA VAL A 224 9.07 13.48 -5.26
C VAL A 224 10.29 14.30 -4.81
N VAL A 225 10.61 14.24 -3.51
CA VAL A 225 11.79 14.92 -2.97
C VAL A 225 13.07 14.20 -3.38
N THR A 226 13.10 12.87 -3.37
CA THR A 226 14.22 12.06 -3.88
C THR A 226 14.61 12.44 -5.31
N GLU A 227 13.63 12.68 -6.19
CA GLU A 227 13.88 13.13 -7.57
C GLU A 227 14.36 14.59 -7.67
N THR A 228 14.01 15.42 -6.69
CA THR A 228 14.40 16.84 -6.65
C THR A 228 15.83 17.03 -6.10
N ILE A 229 16.29 16.15 -5.21
CA ILE A 229 17.60 16.25 -4.52
C ILE A 229 18.79 16.43 -5.47
N PRO A 230 18.96 15.62 -6.55
CA PRO A 230 20.08 15.78 -7.46
C PRO A 230 20.12 17.15 -8.17
N LYS A 231 18.94 17.61 -8.62
CA LYS A 231 18.80 18.92 -9.27
C LYS A 231 19.09 20.07 -8.31
N MET A 232 18.62 19.94 -7.07
CA MET A 232 18.92 20.89 -6.00
C MET A 232 20.41 20.96 -5.68
N MET A 233 21.09 19.81 -5.56
CA MET A 233 22.52 19.75 -5.28
C MET A 233 23.36 20.36 -6.40
N SER A 234 22.97 20.11 -7.66
CA SER A 234 23.61 20.75 -8.83
C SER A 234 23.42 22.27 -8.82
N ALA A 235 22.23 22.76 -8.46
CA ALA A 235 21.99 24.20 -8.32
C ALA A 235 22.81 24.81 -7.17
N LEU A 236 22.94 24.11 -6.03
CA LEU A 236 23.80 24.52 -4.92
C LEU A 236 25.28 24.59 -5.33
N ARG A 237 25.75 23.64 -6.14
CA ARG A 237 27.08 23.70 -6.77
C ARG A 237 27.26 24.95 -7.62
N MET A 238 26.27 25.30 -8.45
CA MET A 238 26.36 26.52 -9.27
C MET A 238 26.43 27.78 -8.42
N VAL A 239 25.67 27.84 -7.31
CA VAL A 239 25.76 28.95 -6.35
C VAL A 239 27.16 29.02 -5.73
N TRP A 240 27.75 27.89 -5.37
CA TRP A 240 29.11 27.83 -4.81
C TRP A 240 30.20 28.29 -5.76
N ILE A 241 30.11 27.91 -7.03
CA ILE A 241 31.11 28.26 -8.04
C ILE A 241 30.99 29.74 -8.46
N ILE A 242 29.76 30.24 -8.60
CA ILE A 242 29.50 31.55 -9.23
C ILE A 242 29.35 32.68 -8.19
N SER A 243 28.80 32.41 -7.02
CA SER A 243 28.56 33.45 -6.02
C SER A 243 29.85 33.93 -5.38
N ARG A 244 30.03 35.25 -5.28
CA ARG A 244 31.21 35.86 -4.64
C ARG A 244 31.12 35.92 -3.12
N HIS A 245 29.90 35.89 -2.60
CA HIS A 245 29.61 36.12 -1.18
C HIS A 245 29.07 34.87 -0.47
N TYR A 246 28.51 33.93 -1.24
CA TYR A 246 27.93 32.69 -0.71
C TYR A 246 28.83 31.46 -0.93
N ASN A 247 30.03 31.63 -1.49
CA ASN A 247 31.04 30.58 -1.69
C ASN A 247 31.92 30.31 -0.45
N ARG A 248 31.36 30.51 0.75
CA ARG A 248 32.07 30.35 2.03
C ARG A 248 31.38 29.30 2.89
N ASP A 249 32.19 28.52 3.60
CA ASP A 249 31.70 27.48 4.52
C ASP A 249 30.73 28.05 5.56
N GLU A 250 31.02 29.24 6.08
CA GLU A 250 30.20 29.96 7.07
C GLU A 250 28.75 30.19 6.62
N ARG A 251 28.48 30.20 5.31
CA ARG A 251 27.13 30.40 4.74
C ARG A 251 26.54 29.10 4.22
N MET A 252 27.33 28.32 3.49
CA MET A 252 26.84 27.08 2.88
C MET A 252 26.58 25.97 3.88
N VAL A 253 27.43 25.81 4.91
CA VAL A 253 27.27 24.73 5.89
C VAL A 253 25.94 24.88 6.66
N PRO A 254 25.59 26.05 7.21
CA PRO A 254 24.28 26.24 7.85
C PRO A 254 23.11 26.00 6.90
N LEU A 255 23.19 26.43 5.64
CA LEU A 255 22.12 26.18 4.67
C LEU A 255 21.94 24.67 4.42
N MET A 256 23.04 23.95 4.19
CA MET A 256 23.02 22.50 3.98
C MET A 256 22.50 21.73 5.21
N GLU A 257 22.85 22.18 6.42
CA GLU A 257 22.33 21.65 7.68
C GLU A 257 20.81 21.87 7.80
N ARG A 258 20.30 23.05 7.42
CA ARG A 258 18.86 23.32 7.39
C ARG A 258 18.12 22.46 6.38
N ILE A 259 18.71 22.16 5.22
CA ILE A 259 18.15 21.22 4.25
C ILE A 259 18.11 19.81 4.84
N ALA A 260 19.20 19.34 5.44
CA ALA A 260 19.26 18.02 6.09
C ALA A 260 18.21 17.89 7.20
N ASN A 261 18.07 18.91 8.06
CA ASN A 261 17.04 18.95 9.10
C ASN A 261 15.62 18.94 8.51
N GLN A 262 15.38 19.65 7.41
CA GLN A 262 14.07 19.63 6.75
C GLN A 262 13.72 18.24 6.17
N LEU A 263 14.72 17.52 5.64
CA LEU A 263 14.55 16.13 5.19
C LEU A 263 14.22 15.21 6.38
N CYS A 264 14.92 15.38 7.50
CA CYS A 264 14.66 14.64 8.74
C CYS A 264 13.25 14.90 9.30
N GLU A 265 12.81 16.16 9.38
CA GLU A 265 11.45 16.51 9.79
C GLU A 265 10.39 15.84 8.90
N ARG A 266 10.68 15.73 7.60
CA ARG A 266 9.79 15.10 6.63
C ARG A 266 9.65 13.59 6.90
N VAL A 267 10.75 12.91 7.20
CA VAL A 267 10.74 11.50 7.61
C VAL A 267 9.85 11.32 8.84
N VAL A 268 10.05 12.14 9.87
CA VAL A 268 9.24 12.09 11.11
C VAL A 268 7.75 12.36 10.86
N ARG A 269 7.41 13.28 9.93
CA ARG A 269 6.00 13.51 9.55
C ARG A 269 5.41 12.35 8.74
N SER A 270 6.21 11.70 7.90
CA SER A 270 5.75 10.61 7.03
C SER A 270 5.61 9.27 7.77
N ILE A 271 6.46 9.02 8.78
CA ILE A 271 6.53 7.78 9.55
C ILE A 271 6.18 8.10 10.99
N ASN A 272 4.92 7.89 11.36
CA ASN A 272 4.49 7.94 12.75
C ASN A 272 4.63 6.56 13.39
N VAL A 273 5.64 6.39 14.25
CA VAL A 273 5.97 5.12 14.91
C VAL A 273 4.79 4.53 15.67
N ARG A 274 3.93 5.37 16.26
CA ARG A 274 2.78 4.91 17.07
C ARG A 274 1.64 4.31 16.26
N THR A 275 1.59 4.62 14.98
CA THR A 275 0.54 4.14 14.08
C THR A 275 1.16 3.40 12.89
N LEU A 276 2.44 3.05 12.96
CA LEU A 276 3.14 2.49 11.82
C LEU A 276 2.66 1.06 11.54
N PHE A 277 2.47 0.25 12.58
CA PHE A 277 2.12 -1.16 12.43
C PHE A 277 0.61 -1.42 12.34
N SER A 278 -0.22 -0.36 12.32
CA SER A 278 -1.65 -0.49 11.99
C SER A 278 -1.92 -0.57 10.49
N TYR A 279 -0.96 -0.18 9.66
CA TYR A 279 -1.02 -0.31 8.19
C TYR A 279 -0.70 -1.73 7.72
N GLN A 280 -1.00 -2.03 6.45
CA GLN A 280 -0.59 -3.30 5.85
C GLN A 280 0.94 -3.36 5.71
N PRO A 281 1.57 -4.53 5.91
CA PRO A 281 3.04 -4.66 5.83
C PRO A 281 3.64 -4.11 4.54
N SER A 282 2.96 -4.29 3.40
CA SER A 282 3.39 -3.77 2.10
C SER A 282 3.47 -2.24 2.07
N GLU A 283 2.51 -1.56 2.68
CA GLU A 283 2.46 -0.09 2.75
C GLU A 283 3.56 0.46 3.68
N ILE A 284 3.86 -0.25 4.77
CA ILE A 284 4.94 0.10 5.70
C ILE A 284 6.29 0.00 4.98
N ILE A 285 6.52 -1.10 4.25
CA ILE A 285 7.74 -1.32 3.46
C ILE A 285 7.90 -0.20 2.42
N GLU A 286 6.85 0.13 1.66
CA GLU A 286 6.91 1.18 0.65
C GLU A 286 7.27 2.54 1.27
N LYS A 287 6.54 2.99 2.29
CA LYS A 287 6.78 4.29 2.95
C LYS A 287 8.17 4.40 3.57
N CYS A 288 8.62 3.36 4.27
CA CYS A 288 9.94 3.36 4.90
C CYS A 288 11.07 3.28 3.85
N THR A 289 10.85 2.58 2.73
CA THR A 289 11.81 2.51 1.63
C THR A 289 11.92 3.88 0.94
N GLU A 290 10.81 4.55 0.65
CA GLU A 290 10.85 5.91 0.07
C GLU A 290 11.59 6.91 0.96
N ALA A 291 11.37 6.84 2.28
CA ALA A 291 12.05 7.70 3.25
C ALA A 291 13.56 7.41 3.32
N LYS A 292 13.94 6.12 3.36
CA LYS A 292 15.34 5.68 3.34
C LYS A 292 16.04 6.14 2.06
N ASP A 293 15.43 5.88 0.90
CA ASP A 293 15.99 6.25 -0.40
C ASP A 293 16.20 7.76 -0.53
N MET A 294 15.27 8.57 0.02
CA MET A 294 15.43 10.03 0.07
C MET A 294 16.68 10.46 0.84
N LEU A 295 16.93 9.87 2.02
CA LEU A 295 18.08 10.18 2.86
C LEU A 295 19.40 9.68 2.25
N GLU A 296 19.41 8.47 1.69
CA GLU A 296 20.58 7.92 1.00
C GLU A 296 20.91 8.72 -0.26
N ARG A 297 19.89 9.16 -1.01
CA ARG A 297 20.07 9.99 -2.21
C ARG A 297 20.63 11.37 -1.88
N TRP A 298 20.27 11.96 -0.75
CA TRP A 298 20.88 13.19 -0.24
C TRP A 298 22.39 13.05 -0.08
N LYS A 299 22.83 12.00 0.61
CA LYS A 299 24.24 11.71 0.84
C LYS A 299 24.98 11.39 -0.46
N GLN A 300 24.40 10.54 -1.31
CA GLN A 300 25.00 10.18 -2.59
C GLN A 300 25.19 11.41 -3.49
N SER A 301 24.15 12.23 -3.64
CA SER A 301 24.19 13.45 -4.46
C SER A 301 25.26 14.44 -4.00
N TYR A 302 25.52 14.52 -2.69
CA TYR A 302 26.61 15.35 -2.15
C TYR A 302 27.98 14.86 -2.61
N TYR A 303 28.24 13.55 -2.53
CA TYR A 303 29.51 12.97 -2.96
C TYR A 303 29.68 13.00 -4.48
N ASP A 304 28.61 12.83 -5.25
CA ASP A 304 28.61 12.96 -6.71
C ASP A 304 29.06 14.38 -7.10
N VAL A 305 28.43 15.41 -6.53
CA VAL A 305 28.79 16.82 -6.76
C VAL A 305 30.20 17.15 -6.30
N ARG A 306 30.63 16.60 -5.17
CA ARG A 306 32.00 16.74 -4.68
C ARG A 306 33.01 16.19 -5.69
N ALA A 307 32.77 14.99 -6.21
CA ALA A 307 33.65 14.37 -7.19
C ALA A 307 33.72 15.18 -8.49
N GLU A 308 32.60 15.77 -8.94
CA GLU A 308 32.58 16.64 -10.11
C GLU A 308 33.39 17.94 -9.92
N ILE A 309 33.38 18.52 -8.72
CA ILE A 309 34.16 19.73 -8.38
C ILE A 309 35.65 19.39 -8.26
N GLU A 310 35.99 18.25 -7.67
CA GLU A 310 37.39 17.79 -7.60
C GLU A 310 37.96 17.49 -9.00
N GLN A 311 37.14 16.94 -9.90
CA GLN A 311 37.53 16.70 -11.30
C GLN A 311 37.71 18.00 -12.10
N SER A 312 36.94 19.07 -11.81
CA SER A 312 37.12 20.35 -12.51
C SER A 312 38.42 21.05 -12.12
N GLY A 313 38.95 20.78 -10.93
CA GLY A 313 40.29 21.17 -10.46
C GLY A 313 40.55 22.68 -10.37
N ARG A 314 39.55 23.52 -10.65
CA ARG A 314 39.65 24.99 -10.72
C ARG A 314 38.88 25.71 -9.62
N ASP A 315 37.97 25.01 -8.95
CA ASP A 315 36.99 25.60 -8.05
C ASP A 315 37.34 25.36 -6.57
N SER A 316 36.79 26.17 -5.67
CA SER A 316 36.95 26.01 -4.22
C SER A 316 36.49 24.61 -3.76
N ARG A 317 37.27 24.00 -2.86
CA ARG A 317 37.03 22.65 -2.35
C ARG A 317 35.66 22.53 -1.69
N TRP A 318 34.86 21.57 -2.15
CA TRP A 318 33.53 21.27 -1.63
C TRP A 318 33.61 20.21 -0.52
N GLU A 319 34.07 20.63 0.65
CA GLU A 319 34.20 19.75 1.81
C GLU A 319 33.60 20.39 3.05
N PHE A 320 32.67 19.66 3.67
CA PHE A 320 31.97 20.11 4.86
C PHE A 320 32.05 19.03 5.95
N ASP A 321 31.73 19.40 7.19
CA ASP A 321 31.73 18.43 8.29
C ASP A 321 30.64 17.37 8.09
N ASN A 322 31.09 16.16 7.73
CA ASN A 322 30.25 14.99 7.55
C ASN A 322 29.36 14.69 8.76
N LYS A 323 29.81 14.97 9.99
CA LYS A 323 29.02 14.69 11.19
C LYS A 323 27.81 15.61 11.30
N ARG A 324 27.96 16.89 10.93
CA ARG A 324 26.84 17.85 10.97
C ARG A 324 25.79 17.56 9.91
N LEU A 325 26.23 17.10 8.73
CA LEU A 325 25.34 16.86 7.59
C LEU A 325 24.67 15.48 7.60
N PHE A 326 25.44 14.45 7.99
CA PHE A 326 25.03 13.06 7.76
C PHE A 326 24.70 12.28 9.03
N LYS A 327 25.15 12.70 10.23
CA LYS A 327 24.93 11.90 11.45
C LYS A 327 23.43 11.64 11.71
N LEU A 328 22.60 12.67 11.58
CA LEU A 328 21.16 12.54 11.81
C LEU A 328 20.46 11.80 10.66
N THR A 329 20.82 12.10 9.41
CA THR A 329 20.21 11.47 8.23
C THR A 329 20.59 9.99 8.12
N ASP A 330 21.86 9.63 8.36
CA ASP A 330 22.33 8.24 8.41
C ASP A 330 21.63 7.45 9.53
N HIS A 331 21.47 8.07 10.70
CA HIS A 331 20.74 7.46 11.82
C HIS A 331 19.29 7.14 11.41
N MET A 332 18.56 8.13 10.88
CA MET A 332 17.17 7.90 10.46
C MET A 332 17.06 6.85 9.34
N ALA A 333 18.04 6.78 8.43
CA ALA A 333 18.06 5.77 7.37
C ALA A 333 18.22 4.34 7.95
N ILE A 334 19.05 4.17 8.99
CA ILE A 334 19.18 2.89 9.71
C ILE A 334 17.85 2.51 10.36
N ILE A 335 17.19 3.44 11.06
CA ILE A 335 15.89 3.20 11.69
C ILE A 335 14.81 2.83 10.66
N CYS A 336 14.75 3.52 9.52
CA CYS A 336 13.87 3.14 8.42
C CYS A 336 14.17 1.72 7.92
N ASN A 337 15.44 1.32 7.86
CA ASN A 337 15.83 -0.03 7.46
C ASN A 337 15.41 -1.09 8.49
N ASP A 338 15.52 -0.78 9.79
CA ASP A 338 15.02 -1.65 10.87
C ASP A 338 13.50 -1.84 10.76
N PHE A 339 12.73 -0.77 10.52
CA PHE A 339 11.28 -0.87 10.29
C PHE A 339 10.92 -1.68 9.04
N ILE A 340 11.70 -1.57 7.95
CA ILE A 340 11.52 -2.41 6.76
C ILE A 340 11.75 -3.89 7.10
N ALA A 341 12.78 -4.21 7.88
CA ALA A 341 13.05 -5.58 8.31
C ALA A 341 11.87 -6.13 9.13
N ILE A 342 11.42 -5.38 10.14
CA ILE A 342 10.26 -5.74 10.98
C ILE A 342 9.00 -5.96 10.13
N ALA A 343 8.73 -5.09 9.17
CA ALA A 343 7.55 -5.21 8.30
C ALA A 343 7.63 -6.43 7.37
N LYS A 344 8.80 -6.74 6.82
CA LYS A 344 9.02 -7.98 6.03
C LYS A 344 8.84 -9.23 6.87
N GLU A 345 9.30 -9.20 8.12
CA GLU A 345 9.10 -10.29 9.06
C GLU A 345 7.62 -10.50 9.38
N LEU A 346 6.87 -9.42 9.60
CA LEU A 346 5.44 -9.46 9.80
C LEU A 346 4.69 -10.01 8.58
N GLU A 347 5.07 -9.59 7.37
CA GLU A 347 4.53 -10.13 6.11
C GLU A 347 4.74 -11.64 5.99
N GLN A 348 5.93 -12.13 6.37
CA GLN A 348 6.22 -13.56 6.38
C GLN A 348 5.32 -14.31 7.37
N PHE A 349 5.06 -13.78 8.57
CA PHE A 349 4.14 -14.41 9.51
C PHE A 349 2.72 -14.48 8.97
N TYR A 350 2.19 -13.41 8.36
CA TYR A 350 0.86 -13.47 7.73
C TYR A 350 0.80 -14.47 6.59
N ASN A 351 1.87 -14.57 5.80
CA ASN A 351 1.98 -15.57 4.74
C ASN A 351 2.03 -17.00 5.30
N ILE A 352 2.64 -17.22 6.47
CA ILE A 352 2.69 -18.53 7.15
C ILE A 352 1.31 -18.89 7.74
N PHE A 353 0.61 -17.95 8.36
CA PHE A 353 -0.68 -18.20 9.02
C PHE A 353 -1.88 -18.09 8.06
N THR A 354 -1.76 -18.71 6.88
CA THR A 354 -2.85 -18.77 5.89
C THR A 354 -4.09 -19.49 6.45
N PRO A 355 -5.32 -19.16 6.03
CA PRO A 355 -6.54 -19.90 6.40
C PRO A 355 -6.47 -21.42 6.18
N GLU A 356 -5.61 -21.90 5.29
CA GLU A 356 -5.37 -23.34 5.08
C GLU A 356 -4.62 -24.00 6.25
N LEU A 357 -3.70 -23.28 6.89
CA LEU A 357 -3.10 -23.79 8.13
C LEU A 357 -4.17 -23.92 9.22
N LYS A 358 -5.14 -23.00 9.28
CA LYS A 358 -6.29 -23.12 10.20
C LYS A 358 -7.14 -24.36 9.91
N SER A 359 -7.33 -24.72 8.62
CA SER A 359 -8.12 -25.90 8.24
C SER A 359 -7.37 -27.22 8.50
N VAL A 360 -6.05 -27.25 8.27
CA VAL A 360 -5.21 -28.45 8.43
C VAL A 360 -4.92 -28.75 9.90
N THR A 361 -4.68 -27.73 10.73
CA THR A 361 -4.31 -27.92 12.14
C THR A 361 -5.50 -28.21 13.05
N GLY A 362 -6.72 -27.81 12.66
CA GLY A 362 -7.93 -27.99 13.48
C GLY A 362 -7.89 -27.31 14.86
N LYS A 363 -6.88 -26.46 15.12
CA LYS A 363 -6.64 -25.71 16.36
C LYS A 363 -6.49 -24.22 16.03
N PRO A 364 -7.55 -23.53 15.59
CA PRO A 364 -7.48 -22.12 15.18
C PRO A 364 -7.08 -21.18 16.33
N HIS A 365 -7.35 -21.56 17.57
CA HIS A 365 -7.01 -20.76 18.76
C HIS A 365 -5.50 -20.59 18.97
N LYS A 366 -4.69 -21.64 18.78
CA LYS A 366 -3.23 -21.56 18.93
C LYS A 366 -2.59 -20.64 17.88
N ILE A 367 -3.13 -20.61 16.66
CA ILE A 367 -2.68 -19.72 15.58
C ILE A 367 -2.97 -18.26 15.93
N ASN A 368 -4.18 -17.97 16.39
CA ASN A 368 -4.54 -16.62 16.81
C ASN A 368 -3.72 -16.18 18.03
N GLU A 369 -3.42 -17.07 18.98
CA GLU A 369 -2.55 -16.77 20.13
C GLU A 369 -1.13 -16.38 19.72
N ILE A 370 -0.55 -17.07 18.72
CA ILE A 370 0.77 -16.71 18.19
C ILE A 370 0.73 -15.35 17.48
N LEU A 371 -0.30 -15.10 16.66
CA LEU A 371 -0.49 -13.80 16.02
C LEU A 371 -0.69 -12.67 17.04
N ASP A 372 -1.50 -12.89 18.08
CA ASP A 372 -1.71 -11.93 19.17
C ASP A 372 -0.40 -11.64 19.93
N ARG A 373 0.48 -12.64 20.07
CA ARG A 373 1.83 -12.43 20.63
C ARG A 373 2.71 -11.57 19.72
N VAL A 374 2.70 -11.82 18.42
CA VAL A 374 3.42 -10.95 17.45
C VAL A 374 2.90 -9.52 17.54
N HIS A 375 1.59 -9.33 17.59
CA HIS A 375 0.97 -8.02 17.77
C HIS A 375 1.37 -7.35 19.10
N LYS A 376 1.37 -8.08 20.22
CA LYS A 376 1.85 -7.56 21.52
C LYS A 376 3.31 -7.12 21.48
N VAL A 377 4.16 -7.87 20.79
CA VAL A 377 5.57 -7.51 20.62
C VAL A 377 5.71 -6.21 19.81
N LEU A 378 4.85 -6.00 18.81
CA LEU A 378 4.78 -4.74 18.07
C LEU A 378 4.22 -3.58 18.91
N GLU A 379 3.22 -3.82 19.75
CA GLU A 379 2.68 -2.82 20.69
C GLU A 379 3.77 -2.29 21.64
N LEU A 380 4.70 -3.16 22.07
CA LEU A 380 5.86 -2.74 22.89
C LEU A 380 6.78 -1.76 22.14
N ILE A 381 6.88 -1.86 20.81
CA ILE A 381 7.63 -0.92 19.97
C ILE A 381 6.85 0.38 19.81
N GLU A 382 5.54 0.30 19.54
CA GLU A 382 4.68 1.48 19.34
C GLU A 382 4.57 2.35 20.60
N HIS A 383 4.55 1.70 21.77
CA HIS A 383 4.37 2.34 23.08
C HIS A 383 5.70 2.56 23.80
N ALA A 384 6.83 2.31 23.14
CA ALA A 384 8.13 2.56 23.72
C ALA A 384 8.28 4.05 24.10
N PRO A 385 8.81 4.37 25.30
CA PRO A 385 8.99 5.76 25.74
C PRO A 385 10.14 6.47 25.01
N CYS A 386 10.76 5.83 24.03
CA CYS A 386 11.85 6.38 23.22
C CYS A 386 11.35 6.81 21.84
N ASP A 387 11.86 7.94 21.35
CA ASP A 387 11.65 8.35 19.96
C ASP A 387 12.82 7.81 19.12
N PRO A 388 12.60 6.80 18.26
CA PRO A 388 13.69 6.13 17.55
C PRO A 388 14.40 7.05 16.56
N PHE A 389 13.80 8.20 16.20
CA PHE A 389 14.43 9.17 15.31
C PHE A 389 15.38 10.14 16.02
N ARG A 390 15.39 10.18 17.37
CA ARG A 390 16.30 11.04 18.16
C ARG A 390 17.65 10.38 18.39
N LEU A 391 18.73 11.14 18.17
CA LEU A 391 20.09 10.66 18.37
C LEU A 391 20.42 10.29 19.83
N GLU A 392 19.75 10.92 20.80
CA GLU A 392 19.96 10.68 22.23
C GLU A 392 19.40 9.33 22.70
N ASP A 393 18.43 8.79 21.96
CA ASP A 393 17.74 7.54 22.30
C ASP A 393 18.27 6.34 21.50
N LEU A 394 19.34 6.49 20.71
CA LEU A 394 19.90 5.42 19.87
C LEU A 394 20.24 4.16 20.66
N ASP A 395 20.86 4.30 21.84
CA ASP A 395 21.23 3.14 22.66
C ASP A 395 19.98 2.44 23.23
N LYS A 396 18.93 3.21 23.56
CA LYS A 396 17.64 2.66 23.98
C LYS A 396 16.96 1.93 22.82
N TRP A 397 16.97 2.49 21.61
CA TRP A 397 16.44 1.85 20.42
C TRP A 397 17.14 0.52 20.13
N LYS A 398 18.47 0.48 20.19
CA LYS A 398 19.23 -0.77 20.01
C LYS A 398 18.83 -1.84 21.02
N MET A 399 18.58 -1.46 22.28
CA MET A 399 18.07 -2.40 23.28
C MET A 399 16.66 -2.89 22.95
N VAL A 400 15.75 -2.00 22.51
CA VAL A 400 14.39 -2.36 22.10
C VAL A 400 14.41 -3.29 20.88
N SER A 401 15.24 -2.99 19.87
CA SER A 401 15.43 -3.80 18.67
C SER A 401 16.02 -5.17 18.99
N ALA A 402 17.00 -5.25 19.88
CA ALA A 402 17.57 -6.52 20.33
C ALA A 402 16.53 -7.36 21.10
N ASN A 403 15.76 -6.74 21.99
CA ASN A 403 14.67 -7.42 22.71
C ASN A 403 13.58 -7.90 21.74
N TYR A 404 13.21 -7.09 20.74
CA TYR A 404 12.31 -7.51 19.66
C TYR A 404 12.85 -8.73 18.94
N GLY A 405 14.11 -8.71 18.50
CA GLY A 405 14.74 -9.83 17.82
C GLY A 405 14.69 -11.13 18.64
N GLN A 406 14.96 -11.05 19.95
CA GLN A 406 14.86 -12.21 20.84
C GLN A 406 13.41 -12.73 20.97
N GLN A 407 12.43 -11.84 21.15
CA GLN A 407 11.02 -12.25 21.24
C GLN A 407 10.53 -12.88 19.92
N ILE A 408 10.99 -12.39 18.77
CA ILE A 408 10.66 -12.99 17.47
C ILE A 408 11.34 -14.35 17.30
N GLU A 409 12.58 -14.52 17.76
CA GLU A 409 13.26 -15.81 17.74
C GLU A 409 12.52 -16.85 18.59
N ASP A 410 12.05 -16.46 19.78
CA ASP A 410 11.22 -17.30 20.65
C ASP A 410 9.88 -17.66 19.98
N ILE A 411 9.23 -16.70 19.32
CA ILE A 411 7.99 -16.92 18.55
C ILE A 411 8.25 -17.85 17.35
N ASP A 412 9.40 -17.74 16.71
CA ASP A 412 9.82 -18.62 15.61
C ASP A 412 10.00 -20.05 16.08
N GLU A 413 10.65 -20.27 17.22
CA GLU A 413 10.81 -21.60 17.81
C GLU A 413 9.47 -22.20 18.21
N GLN A 414 8.57 -21.40 18.78
CA GLN A 414 7.19 -21.82 19.07
C GLN A 414 6.42 -22.15 17.79
N THR A 415 6.57 -21.36 16.73
CA THR A 415 5.92 -21.59 15.44
C THR A 415 6.42 -22.89 14.80
N LYS A 416 7.73 -23.15 14.85
CA LYS A 416 8.35 -24.42 14.44
C LYS A 416 7.78 -25.61 15.21
N SER A 417 7.76 -25.51 16.54
CA SER A 417 7.20 -26.54 17.42
C SER A 417 5.70 -26.78 17.15
N PHE A 418 4.92 -25.72 16.96
CA PHE A 418 3.49 -25.79 16.63
C PHE A 418 3.23 -26.45 15.27
N ILE A 419 4.02 -26.09 14.25
CA ILE A 419 3.99 -26.73 12.94
C ILE A 419 4.31 -28.22 13.12
N SER A 420 5.38 -28.55 13.82
CA SER A 420 5.79 -29.92 14.10
C SER A 420 4.74 -30.74 14.86
N GLU A 421 4.02 -30.15 15.82
CA GLU A 421 2.89 -30.79 16.51
C GLU A 421 1.73 -31.02 15.55
N SER A 422 1.41 -30.02 14.72
CA SER A 422 0.29 -30.04 13.79
C SER A 422 0.46 -31.08 12.68
N PHE A 423 1.67 -31.24 12.16
CA PHE A 423 1.99 -32.27 11.16
C PHE A 423 1.99 -33.70 11.71
N LYS A 424 2.03 -33.89 13.04
CA LYS A 424 1.85 -35.22 13.66
C LYS A 424 0.38 -35.62 13.81
N SER A 425 -0.54 -34.66 13.85
CA SER A 425 -1.98 -34.89 14.03
C SER A 425 -2.81 -34.51 12.80
N LEU A 426 -2.29 -34.80 11.61
CA LEU A 426 -2.97 -34.47 10.35
C LEU A 426 -4.26 -35.27 10.20
N ARG A 427 -5.35 -34.58 9.82
CA ARG A 427 -6.63 -35.24 9.49
C ARG A 427 -6.66 -35.83 8.08
N SER A 428 -5.94 -35.21 7.15
CA SER A 428 -5.87 -35.65 5.77
C SER A 428 -4.50 -35.36 5.16
N ALA A 429 -3.94 -36.34 4.45
CA ALA A 429 -2.70 -36.19 3.70
C ALA A 429 -2.85 -35.24 2.50
N GLU A 430 -4.04 -35.14 1.90
CA GLU A 430 -4.32 -34.26 0.75
C GLU A 430 -4.18 -32.79 1.14
N SER A 431 -4.94 -32.36 2.15
CA SER A 431 -4.93 -30.97 2.60
C SER A 431 -3.57 -30.54 3.15
N ALA A 432 -2.84 -31.46 3.80
CA ALA A 432 -1.49 -31.22 4.27
C ALA A 432 -0.50 -31.00 3.12
N PHE A 433 -0.65 -31.74 2.02
CA PHE A 433 0.20 -31.59 0.85
C PHE A 433 -0.07 -30.28 0.09
N ASP A 434 -1.34 -29.90 -0.08
CA ASP A 434 -1.72 -28.63 -0.72
C ASP A 434 -1.22 -27.41 0.08
N MET A 435 -1.28 -27.51 1.41
CA MET A 435 -0.72 -26.51 2.31
C MET A 435 0.80 -26.38 2.13
N LEU A 436 1.54 -27.50 2.08
CA LEU A 436 2.99 -27.47 1.84
C LEU A 436 3.36 -26.85 0.47
N LEU A 437 2.61 -27.18 -0.58
CA LEU A 437 2.84 -26.60 -1.91
C LEU A 437 2.64 -25.08 -1.93
N LYS A 438 1.72 -24.55 -1.11
CA LYS A 438 1.51 -23.11 -0.98
C LYS A 438 2.63 -22.45 -0.19
N PHE A 439 3.14 -23.07 0.86
CA PHE A 439 4.29 -22.54 1.60
C PHE A 439 5.60 -22.53 0.82
N GLU A 440 5.80 -23.49 -0.08
CA GLU A 440 6.94 -23.51 -0.99
C GLU A 440 6.86 -22.39 -2.03
N LYS A 441 5.64 -22.05 -2.50
CA LYS A 441 5.43 -20.94 -3.44
C LYS A 441 5.53 -19.57 -2.76
N ASN A 442 5.10 -19.47 -1.50
CA ASN A 442 5.06 -18.22 -0.75
C ASN A 442 6.35 -18.01 0.05
N ASN A 443 7.52 -17.99 -0.61
CA ASN A 443 8.85 -17.58 -0.12
C ASN A 443 9.01 -17.46 1.42
N THR A 444 8.75 -18.56 2.13
CA THR A 444 8.75 -18.62 3.59
C THR A 444 10.19 -18.61 4.14
N ARG A 445 10.37 -18.28 5.44
CA ARG A 445 11.69 -18.31 6.09
C ARG A 445 12.40 -19.64 5.83
N MET A 446 13.67 -19.59 5.43
CA MET A 446 14.47 -20.78 5.09
C MET A 446 14.45 -21.86 6.19
N THR A 447 14.50 -21.44 7.46
CA THR A 447 14.44 -22.35 8.61
C THR A 447 13.12 -23.10 8.72
N ILE A 448 12.01 -22.45 8.34
CA ILE A 448 10.68 -23.09 8.33
C ILE A 448 10.58 -24.02 7.12
N GLN A 449 11.12 -23.63 5.96
CA GLN A 449 11.19 -24.49 4.78
C GLN A 449 11.94 -25.80 5.07
N ASP A 450 13.10 -25.73 5.71
CA ASP A 450 13.88 -26.91 6.09
C ASP A 450 13.11 -27.85 7.03
N GLU A 451 12.36 -27.28 7.98
CA GLU A 451 11.51 -28.06 8.87
C GLU A 451 10.34 -28.70 8.13
N MET A 452 9.70 -27.97 7.21
CA MET A 452 8.63 -28.49 6.36
C MET A 452 9.10 -29.62 5.46
N HIS A 453 10.31 -29.53 4.90
CA HIS A 453 10.89 -30.61 4.12
C HIS A 453 11.05 -31.91 4.93
N LYS A 454 11.35 -31.80 6.23
CA LYS A 454 11.42 -32.96 7.13
C LYS A 454 10.05 -33.57 7.41
N ARG A 455 8.97 -32.76 7.34
CA ARG A 455 7.58 -33.19 7.58
C ARG A 455 6.90 -33.87 6.38
N PHE A 456 7.53 -33.94 5.21
CA PHE A 456 7.03 -34.78 4.11
C PHE A 456 6.88 -36.25 4.52
N ASN A 457 7.75 -36.76 5.38
CA ASN A 457 7.64 -38.12 5.91
C ASN A 457 6.37 -38.33 6.75
N ASP A 458 5.93 -37.29 7.47
CA ASP A 458 4.72 -37.36 8.30
C ASP A 458 3.46 -37.39 7.42
N ILE A 459 3.44 -36.66 6.29
CA ILE A 459 2.37 -36.77 5.28
C ILE A 459 2.31 -38.16 4.67
N LEU A 460 3.47 -38.72 4.30
CA LEU A 460 3.55 -40.07 3.73
C LEU A 460 3.02 -41.12 4.71
N ARG A 461 3.36 -41.01 6.01
CA ARG A 461 2.79 -41.89 7.06
C ARG A 461 1.28 -41.73 7.19
N GLN A 462 0.77 -40.50 7.14
CA GLN A 462 -0.68 -40.28 7.17
C GLN A 462 -1.38 -40.89 5.95
N TYR A 463 -0.77 -40.81 4.77
CA TYR A 463 -1.31 -41.45 3.58
C TYR A 463 -1.29 -42.99 3.68
N ASP A 464 -0.28 -43.58 4.31
CA ASP A 464 -0.23 -45.01 4.61
C ASP A 464 -1.37 -45.44 5.56
N ASN A 465 -1.65 -44.64 6.59
CA ASN A 465 -2.79 -44.84 7.48
C ASN A 465 -4.11 -44.76 6.71
N GLU A 466 -4.30 -43.77 5.84
CA GLU A 466 -5.50 -43.63 5.01
C GLU A 466 -5.71 -44.83 4.07
N ILE A 467 -4.64 -45.35 3.45
CA ILE A 467 -4.73 -46.57 2.62
C ILE A 467 -5.12 -47.76 3.50
N THR A 468 -4.56 -47.88 4.70
CA THR A 468 -4.87 -48.98 5.62
C THR A 468 -6.30 -48.93 6.12
N GLU A 469 -6.82 -47.75 6.45
CA GLU A 469 -8.23 -47.55 6.81
C GLU A 469 -9.15 -47.92 5.66
N ILE A 470 -8.85 -47.45 4.44
CA ILE A 470 -9.65 -47.78 3.25
C ILE A 470 -9.59 -49.28 2.93
N ASN A 471 -8.42 -49.91 3.09
CA ASN A 471 -8.28 -51.36 2.94
C ASN A 471 -9.08 -52.10 4.02
N SER A 472 -9.08 -51.64 5.27
CA SER A 472 -9.88 -52.22 6.36
C SER A 472 -11.39 -52.14 6.06
N ILE A 473 -11.86 -50.97 5.62
CA ILE A 473 -13.25 -50.76 5.16
C ILE A 473 -13.58 -51.71 4.00
N PHE A 474 -12.65 -51.87 3.06
CA PHE A 474 -12.79 -52.75 1.92
C PHE A 474 -12.91 -54.22 2.36
N GLN A 475 -12.05 -54.70 3.25
CA GLN A 475 -12.08 -56.08 3.73
C GLN A 475 -13.32 -56.38 4.60
N HIS A 476 -13.73 -55.45 5.47
CA HIS A 476 -14.88 -55.64 6.35
C HIS A 476 -16.21 -55.69 5.57
N ASN A 477 -16.37 -54.82 4.58
CA ASN A 477 -17.60 -54.69 3.82
C ASN A 477 -17.60 -55.47 2.49
N LYS A 478 -16.57 -56.30 2.24
CA LYS A 478 -16.43 -57.09 1.01
C LYS A 478 -17.60 -58.05 0.78
N THR A 479 -18.20 -58.54 1.86
CA THR A 479 -19.33 -59.49 1.84
C THR A 479 -20.68 -58.80 1.70
N ASN A 480 -20.84 -57.57 2.21
CA ASN A 480 -22.04 -56.76 2.04
C ASN A 480 -21.66 -55.26 1.95
N PRO A 481 -21.44 -54.74 0.73
CA PRO A 481 -21.04 -53.35 0.56
C PRO A 481 -22.20 -52.41 0.91
N PRO A 482 -21.94 -51.28 1.59
CA PRO A 482 -22.97 -50.27 1.82
C PRO A 482 -23.36 -49.62 0.49
N VAL A 483 -24.47 -50.06 -0.09
CA VAL A 483 -25.05 -49.51 -1.32
C VAL A 483 -26.07 -48.41 -0.99
N ASN A 484 -26.17 -47.39 -1.85
CA ASN A 484 -27.18 -46.35 -1.67
C ASN A 484 -28.59 -46.91 -1.93
N LYS A 485 -29.62 -46.30 -1.32
CA LYS A 485 -31.03 -46.68 -1.56
C LYS A 485 -31.31 -46.65 -3.08
N ASN A 486 -31.89 -47.73 -3.61
CA ASN A 486 -32.19 -47.97 -5.04
C ASN A 486 -31.00 -48.33 -5.94
N GLN A 487 -29.81 -48.65 -5.40
CA GLN A 487 -28.74 -49.26 -6.18
C GLN A 487 -28.83 -50.79 -6.16
N PRO A 488 -28.76 -51.46 -7.33
CA PRO A 488 -28.70 -52.92 -7.38
C PRO A 488 -27.43 -53.49 -6.73
N PRO A 489 -27.44 -54.76 -6.30
CA PRO A 489 -26.36 -55.35 -5.49
C PRO A 489 -25.03 -55.48 -6.24
N TYR A 490 -25.01 -55.90 -7.52
CA TYR A 490 -23.74 -56.07 -8.25
C TYR A 490 -23.17 -54.73 -8.72
N SER A 491 -24.01 -53.88 -9.30
CA SER A 491 -23.57 -52.55 -9.78
C SER A 491 -23.23 -51.60 -8.62
N GLY A 492 -23.96 -51.67 -7.51
CA GLY A 492 -23.67 -50.93 -6.28
C GLY A 492 -22.37 -51.38 -5.60
N ALA A 493 -22.09 -52.69 -5.58
CA ALA A 493 -20.83 -53.23 -5.07
C ALA A 493 -19.61 -52.73 -5.87
N VAL A 494 -19.73 -52.71 -7.20
CA VAL A 494 -18.68 -52.19 -8.10
C VAL A 494 -18.54 -50.68 -7.94
N ALA A 495 -19.64 -49.92 -7.86
CA ALA A 495 -19.63 -48.48 -7.64
C ALA A 495 -18.96 -48.09 -6.31
N TRP A 496 -19.25 -48.84 -5.24
CA TRP A 496 -18.64 -48.66 -3.93
C TRP A 496 -17.12 -48.93 -3.97
N SER A 497 -16.68 -50.05 -4.58
CA SER A 497 -15.26 -50.35 -4.77
C SER A 497 -14.55 -49.24 -5.57
N ARG A 498 -15.15 -48.78 -6.67
CA ARG A 498 -14.61 -47.69 -7.48
C ARG A 498 -14.54 -46.37 -6.74
N SER A 499 -15.47 -46.09 -5.84
CA SER A 499 -15.44 -44.89 -5.00
C SER A 499 -14.24 -44.91 -4.06
N LEU A 500 -13.98 -46.04 -3.39
CA LEU A 500 -12.80 -46.23 -2.55
C LEU A 500 -11.51 -46.13 -3.36
N PHE A 501 -11.46 -46.76 -4.54
CA PHE A 501 -10.32 -46.68 -5.46
C PHE A 501 -10.05 -45.25 -5.95
N ARG A 502 -11.09 -44.50 -6.32
CA ARG A 502 -10.97 -43.10 -6.73
C ARG A 502 -10.37 -42.24 -5.63
N ARG A 503 -10.76 -42.46 -4.37
CA ARG A 503 -10.24 -41.74 -3.21
C ARG A 503 -8.73 -41.96 -3.02
N ILE A 504 -8.28 -43.23 -3.03
CA ILE A 504 -6.83 -43.52 -2.91
C ILE A 504 -6.02 -43.09 -4.14
N LYS A 505 -6.63 -43.10 -5.33
CA LYS A 505 -5.99 -42.67 -6.58
C LYS A 505 -5.81 -41.16 -6.63
N HIS A 506 -6.80 -40.39 -6.14
CA HIS A 506 -6.73 -38.93 -6.12
C HIS A 506 -5.53 -38.42 -5.32
N THR A 507 -5.39 -38.91 -4.08
CA THR A 507 -4.28 -38.58 -3.18
C THR A 507 -2.93 -39.04 -3.73
N MET A 508 -2.86 -40.24 -4.34
CA MET A 508 -1.63 -40.72 -4.99
C MET A 508 -1.17 -39.82 -6.14
N LEU A 509 -2.09 -39.39 -7.00
CA LEU A 509 -1.76 -38.51 -8.14
C LEU A 509 -1.22 -37.16 -7.69
N ARG A 510 -1.79 -36.61 -6.61
CA ARG A 510 -1.31 -35.36 -6.01
C ARG A 510 0.12 -35.50 -5.49
N LEU A 511 0.39 -36.55 -4.71
CA LEU A 511 1.73 -36.85 -4.20
C LEU A 511 2.75 -37.12 -5.32
N HIS A 512 2.31 -37.72 -6.43
CA HIS A 512 3.17 -38.00 -7.58
C HIS A 512 3.64 -36.74 -8.33
N THR A 513 2.96 -35.59 -8.15
CA THR A 513 3.38 -34.30 -8.71
C THR A 513 4.81 -33.92 -8.28
N LYS A 514 5.27 -34.40 -7.12
CA LYS A 514 6.67 -34.32 -6.70
C LYS A 514 7.34 -35.68 -6.74
N GLU A 515 7.89 -36.00 -7.91
CA GLU A 515 8.52 -37.30 -8.18
C GLU A 515 9.67 -37.64 -7.22
N ALA A 516 10.40 -36.63 -6.74
CA ALA A 516 11.47 -36.77 -5.74
C ALA A 516 11.00 -37.41 -4.42
N LEU A 517 9.74 -37.18 -4.01
CA LEU A 517 9.20 -37.73 -2.75
C LEU A 517 8.89 -39.24 -2.87
N MET A 518 8.55 -39.70 -4.07
CA MET A 518 8.20 -41.10 -4.34
C MET A 518 9.44 -41.99 -4.54
N GLN A 519 10.62 -41.39 -4.69
CA GLN A 519 11.90 -42.10 -4.81
C GLN A 519 12.51 -42.46 -3.45
N THR A 520 12.06 -41.81 -2.37
CA THR A 520 12.41 -42.15 -0.98
C THR A 520 11.98 -43.58 -0.65
N GLU A 521 12.70 -44.24 0.26
CA GLU A 521 12.41 -45.63 0.69
C GLU A 521 10.97 -45.78 1.19
N LEU A 522 10.49 -44.85 2.03
CA LEU A 522 9.08 -44.81 2.48
C LEU A 522 8.09 -44.61 1.31
N GLY A 523 8.41 -43.74 0.37
CA GLY A 523 7.57 -43.50 -0.82
C GLY A 523 7.43 -44.75 -1.71
N LYS A 524 8.52 -45.51 -1.87
CA LYS A 524 8.50 -46.80 -2.60
C LYS A 524 7.65 -47.85 -1.89
N GLN A 525 7.77 -47.94 -0.56
CA GLN A 525 6.95 -48.86 0.25
C GLN A 525 5.46 -48.54 0.11
N ILE A 526 5.07 -47.27 0.29
CA ILE A 526 3.67 -46.83 0.15
C ILE A 526 3.15 -47.04 -1.27
N LYS A 527 3.96 -46.76 -2.30
CA LYS A 527 3.59 -47.03 -3.70
C LYS A 527 3.34 -48.52 -3.92
N SER A 528 4.17 -49.40 -3.36
CA SER A 528 3.98 -50.85 -3.46
C SER A 528 2.70 -51.31 -2.75
N TYR A 529 2.40 -50.73 -1.58
CA TYR A 529 1.20 -51.05 -0.82
C TYR A 529 -0.08 -50.56 -1.51
N TYR A 530 -0.08 -49.33 -2.01
CA TYR A 530 -1.15 -48.80 -2.87
C TYR A 530 -1.39 -49.71 -4.08
N LEU A 531 -0.33 -50.14 -4.78
CA LEU A 531 -0.46 -51.03 -5.95
C LEU A 531 -1.03 -52.40 -5.58
N ARG A 532 -0.73 -52.91 -4.38
CA ARG A 532 -1.33 -54.15 -3.86
C ARG A 532 -2.83 -53.97 -3.63
N VAL A 533 -3.23 -52.95 -2.87
CA VAL A 533 -4.65 -52.66 -2.57
C VAL A 533 -5.44 -52.36 -3.85
N ALA A 534 -4.86 -51.61 -4.78
CA ALA A 534 -5.47 -51.32 -6.09
C ALA A 534 -5.72 -52.60 -6.91
N ARG A 535 -4.77 -53.55 -6.92
CA ARG A 535 -4.95 -54.84 -7.60
C ARG A 535 -6.04 -55.68 -6.94
N GLU A 536 -6.12 -55.68 -5.61
CA GLU A 536 -7.15 -56.41 -4.87
C GLU A 536 -8.56 -55.85 -5.16
N MET A 537 -8.73 -54.52 -5.16
CA MET A 537 -9.98 -53.87 -5.52
C MET A 537 -10.38 -54.15 -6.97
N LYS A 538 -9.41 -54.09 -7.91
CA LYS A 538 -9.67 -54.43 -9.31
C LYS A 538 -10.08 -55.89 -9.49
N ALA A 539 -9.39 -56.82 -8.84
CA ALA A 539 -9.73 -58.24 -8.88
C ALA A 539 -11.13 -58.52 -8.30
N TYR A 540 -11.55 -57.75 -7.28
CA TYR A 540 -12.91 -57.82 -6.76
C TYR A 540 -13.95 -57.28 -7.76
N GLU A 541 -13.68 -56.16 -8.42
CA GLU A 541 -14.55 -55.61 -9.47
C GLU A 541 -14.72 -56.60 -10.64
N ASP A 542 -13.61 -57.15 -11.15
CA ASP A 542 -13.60 -58.13 -12.23
C ASP A 542 -14.32 -59.43 -11.80
N GLY A 543 -14.12 -59.86 -10.54
CA GLY A 543 -14.81 -61.01 -9.96
C GLY A 543 -16.33 -60.82 -9.88
N LYS A 544 -16.78 -59.66 -9.38
CA LYS A 544 -18.22 -59.33 -9.28
C LYS A 544 -18.87 -59.16 -10.64
N PHE A 545 -18.16 -58.60 -11.60
CA PHE A 545 -18.63 -58.50 -12.99
C PHE A 545 -18.78 -59.89 -13.63
N ASN A 546 -17.82 -60.80 -13.43
CA ASN A 546 -17.90 -62.16 -13.96
C ASN A 546 -19.01 -62.98 -13.29
N GLU A 547 -19.20 -62.83 -11.98
CA GLU A 547 -20.30 -63.45 -11.23
C GLU A 547 -21.65 -62.98 -11.76
N TRP A 548 -21.81 -61.68 -11.95
CA TRP A 548 -22.99 -61.09 -12.58
C TRP A 548 -23.20 -61.62 -14.00
N LYS A 549 -22.17 -61.62 -14.84
CA LYS A 549 -22.24 -62.10 -16.22
C LYS A 549 -22.71 -63.55 -16.29
N GLN A 550 -22.13 -64.44 -15.48
CA GLN A 550 -22.54 -65.85 -15.42
C GLN A 550 -23.98 -66.01 -14.93
N ARG A 551 -24.38 -65.26 -13.88
CA ARG A 551 -25.75 -65.28 -13.34
C ARG A 551 -26.75 -64.79 -14.39
N THR A 552 -26.46 -63.70 -15.08
CA THR A 552 -27.30 -63.17 -16.15
C THR A 552 -27.38 -64.18 -17.29
N GLU A 553 -26.28 -64.72 -17.79
CA GLU A 553 -26.28 -65.71 -18.89
C GLU A 553 -27.06 -67.00 -18.56
N GLN A 554 -27.12 -67.41 -17.29
CA GLN A 554 -27.90 -68.58 -16.84
C GLN A 554 -29.40 -68.28 -16.67
N ILE A 555 -29.75 -67.11 -16.13
CA ILE A 555 -31.13 -66.75 -15.80
C ILE A 555 -31.86 -66.18 -17.03
N LEU A 556 -31.15 -65.51 -17.93
CA LEU A 556 -31.68 -64.84 -19.11
C LEU A 556 -32.51 -65.76 -20.03
N PRO A 557 -32.07 -66.99 -20.38
CA PRO A 557 -32.86 -67.89 -21.23
C PRO A 557 -34.12 -68.40 -20.54
N THR A 558 -34.14 -68.39 -19.20
CA THR A 558 -35.28 -68.85 -18.38
C THR A 558 -36.32 -67.75 -18.24
N LEU A 559 -35.88 -66.50 -18.08
CA LEU A 559 -36.76 -65.33 -18.02
C LEU A 559 -37.33 -64.94 -19.40
N GLN A 560 -36.56 -65.10 -20.49
CA GLN A 560 -37.06 -64.87 -21.87
C GLN A 560 -38.20 -65.83 -22.26
N LYS A 561 -38.33 -66.98 -21.60
CA LYS A 561 -39.41 -67.95 -21.84
C LYS A 561 -40.70 -67.64 -21.06
N ARG A 562 -40.70 -66.63 -20.19
CA ARG A 562 -41.90 -66.21 -19.44
C ARG A 562 -42.66 -65.13 -20.24
N ASN A 563 -43.98 -65.29 -20.32
CA ASN A 563 -44.84 -64.32 -20.99
C ASN A 563 -44.81 -62.98 -20.24
N VAL A 564 -44.47 -61.90 -20.94
CA VAL A 564 -44.37 -60.54 -20.40
C VAL A 564 -45.75 -59.96 -20.03
N LEU A 565 -46.83 -60.50 -20.60
CA LEU A 565 -48.20 -60.03 -20.38
C LEU A 565 -49.01 -61.10 -19.66
N LYS A 566 -49.58 -60.74 -18.51
CA LYS A 566 -50.60 -61.53 -17.83
C LYS A 566 -51.91 -60.76 -17.84
N GLU A 567 -52.96 -61.40 -18.35
CA GLU A 567 -54.32 -60.87 -18.29
C GLU A 567 -54.82 -61.01 -16.85
N LEU A 568 -55.27 -59.90 -16.24
CA LEU A 568 -55.97 -59.97 -14.97
C LEU A 568 -57.29 -60.70 -15.22
N PRO A 569 -57.65 -61.75 -14.47
CA PRO A 569 -59.01 -62.25 -14.52
C PRO A 569 -59.95 -61.11 -14.11
N THR A 570 -60.87 -60.75 -15.00
CA THR A 570 -61.93 -59.77 -14.76
C THR A 570 -62.73 -60.22 -13.54
N GLY A 571 -62.45 -59.60 -12.39
CA GLY A 571 -63.38 -59.59 -11.26
C GLY A 571 -64.59 -58.76 -11.67
N ASP A 572 -65.76 -59.39 -11.61
CA ASP A 572 -67.10 -58.87 -11.87
C ASP A 572 -67.24 -57.35 -11.66
N ASN A 573 -67.19 -56.57 -12.73
CA ASN A 573 -67.76 -55.23 -12.82
C ASN A 573 -67.89 -54.85 -14.30
N GLU A 574 -69.07 -55.15 -14.85
CA GLU A 574 -69.53 -54.67 -16.16
C GLU A 574 -69.53 -53.14 -16.18
N ASN A 575 -68.50 -52.54 -16.77
CA ASN A 575 -68.54 -51.30 -17.59
C ASN A 575 -67.13 -50.73 -17.85
N SER A 576 -66.22 -51.54 -18.39
CA SER A 576 -65.00 -51.05 -19.05
C SER A 576 -64.57 -52.05 -20.11
N LEU A 577 -64.82 -51.74 -21.39
CA LEU A 577 -64.57 -52.57 -22.57
C LEU A 577 -63.07 -52.64 -22.97
N THR A 578 -62.16 -52.74 -22.00
CA THR A 578 -60.73 -52.94 -22.27
C THR A 578 -60.14 -53.99 -21.31
N PRO A 579 -59.57 -55.10 -21.81
CA PRO A 579 -58.83 -56.04 -20.97
C PRO A 579 -57.64 -55.32 -20.34
N ARG A 580 -57.57 -55.31 -19.00
CA ARG A 580 -56.51 -54.62 -18.25
C ARG A 580 -55.31 -55.55 -18.13
N TYR A 581 -54.41 -55.48 -19.12
CA TYR A 581 -53.14 -56.21 -19.06
C TYR A 581 -52.23 -55.59 -18.00
N THR A 582 -51.71 -56.42 -17.10
CA THR A 582 -50.59 -56.02 -16.24
C THR A 582 -49.33 -56.71 -16.73
N ILE A 583 -48.24 -55.95 -16.75
CA ILE A 583 -46.95 -56.48 -17.16
C ILE A 583 -46.33 -57.16 -15.94
N ASP A 584 -46.21 -58.49 -16.02
CA ASP A 584 -45.53 -59.29 -15.01
C ASP A 584 -44.02 -59.26 -15.31
N PHE A 585 -43.41 -58.08 -15.17
CA PHE A 585 -41.95 -57.96 -15.21
C PHE A 585 -41.42 -58.53 -13.90
N ASP A 586 -40.78 -59.70 -13.96
CA ASP A 586 -40.08 -60.29 -12.82
C ASP A 586 -39.13 -59.22 -12.22
N PRO A 587 -39.21 -58.91 -10.91
CA PRO A 587 -38.35 -57.91 -10.28
C PRO A 587 -36.85 -58.21 -10.49
N GLN A 588 -36.47 -59.47 -10.69
CA GLN A 588 -35.11 -59.88 -11.02
C GLN A 588 -34.66 -59.41 -12.41
N LEU A 589 -35.58 -59.31 -13.38
CA LEU A 589 -35.28 -58.78 -14.71
C LEU A 589 -35.03 -57.27 -14.64
N ASN A 590 -35.82 -56.54 -13.85
CA ASN A 590 -35.65 -55.10 -13.67
C ASN A 590 -34.34 -54.76 -12.93
N GLU A 591 -33.96 -55.57 -11.95
CA GLU A 591 -32.67 -55.49 -11.27
C GLU A 591 -31.50 -55.74 -12.25
N MET A 592 -31.54 -56.79 -13.07
CA MET A 592 -30.50 -57.05 -14.08
C MET A 592 -30.41 -55.96 -15.16
N MET A 593 -31.53 -55.37 -15.55
CA MET A 593 -31.56 -54.27 -16.53
C MET A 593 -30.94 -53.00 -15.97
N THR A 594 -31.28 -52.64 -14.73
CA THR A 594 -30.66 -51.49 -14.07
C THR A 594 -29.17 -51.73 -13.81
N GLU A 595 -28.76 -52.96 -13.49
CA GLU A 595 -27.36 -53.36 -13.38
C GLU A 595 -26.60 -53.24 -14.71
N ALA A 596 -27.19 -53.73 -15.81
CA ALA A 596 -26.59 -53.63 -17.14
C ALA A 596 -26.34 -52.17 -17.53
N ARG A 597 -27.29 -51.26 -17.24
CA ARG A 597 -27.13 -49.82 -17.52
C ARG A 597 -25.99 -49.19 -16.72
N TYR A 598 -25.89 -49.49 -15.42
CA TYR A 598 -24.80 -48.97 -14.60
C TYR A 598 -23.44 -49.57 -15.01
N LEU A 599 -23.39 -50.85 -15.40
CA LEU A 599 -22.17 -51.50 -15.85
C LEU A 599 -21.69 -50.98 -17.23
N GLU A 600 -22.62 -50.64 -18.13
CA GLU A 600 -22.30 -49.96 -19.39
C GLU A 600 -21.74 -48.54 -19.13
N GLN A 601 -22.32 -47.80 -18.19
CA GLN A 601 -21.79 -46.50 -17.74
C GLN A 601 -20.41 -46.62 -17.05
N PHE A 602 -20.07 -47.82 -16.59
CA PHE A 602 -18.80 -48.16 -15.97
C PHE A 602 -17.75 -48.70 -16.96
N ASP A 603 -18.00 -48.58 -18.27
CA ASP A 603 -17.12 -48.98 -19.38
C ASP A 603 -16.86 -50.50 -19.47
N TYR A 604 -17.78 -51.34 -18.97
CA TYR A 604 -17.69 -52.79 -19.17
C TYR A 604 -18.32 -53.22 -20.51
N PHE A 605 -17.67 -54.14 -21.21
CA PHE A 605 -18.21 -54.74 -22.43
C PHE A 605 -19.31 -55.77 -22.10
N LEU A 606 -20.56 -55.40 -22.39
CA LEU A 606 -21.70 -56.29 -22.27
C LEU A 606 -21.81 -57.22 -23.49
N THR A 607 -22.14 -58.49 -23.26
CA THR A 607 -22.47 -59.46 -24.33
C THR A 607 -23.65 -58.95 -25.17
N GLU A 608 -23.65 -59.15 -26.49
CA GLU A 608 -24.69 -58.64 -27.40
C GLU A 608 -26.12 -58.98 -26.94
N ASN A 609 -26.34 -60.17 -26.40
CA ASN A 609 -27.64 -60.62 -25.88
C ASN A 609 -28.18 -59.74 -24.74
N ILE A 610 -27.31 -59.24 -23.88
CA ILE A 610 -27.67 -58.38 -22.73
C ILE A 610 -27.94 -56.94 -23.22
N ARG A 611 -27.16 -56.48 -24.21
CA ARG A 611 -27.35 -55.18 -24.86
C ARG A 611 -28.66 -55.11 -25.64
N HIS A 612 -29.02 -56.17 -26.36
CA HIS A 612 -30.30 -56.26 -27.08
C HIS A 612 -31.50 -56.22 -26.14
N LEU A 613 -31.39 -56.77 -24.94
CA LEU A 613 -32.45 -56.70 -23.92
C LEU A 613 -32.57 -55.32 -23.27
N ALA A 614 -31.44 -54.67 -22.96
CA ALA A 614 -31.45 -53.29 -22.46
C ALA A 614 -32.11 -52.35 -23.47
N LEU A 615 -31.83 -52.52 -24.77
CA LEU A 615 -32.40 -51.73 -25.86
C LEU A 615 -33.87 -52.06 -26.16
N SER A 616 -34.25 -53.34 -26.18
CA SER A 616 -35.63 -53.75 -26.49
C SER A 616 -36.63 -53.32 -25.41
N VAL A 617 -36.19 -53.22 -24.15
CA VAL A 617 -37.04 -52.76 -23.05
C VAL A 617 -37.09 -51.23 -22.95
N ILE A 618 -36.05 -50.49 -23.35
CA ILE A 618 -36.16 -49.02 -23.52
C ILE A 618 -37.24 -48.69 -24.55
N LEU A 619 -37.28 -49.44 -25.65
CA LEU A 619 -38.33 -49.33 -26.65
C LEU A 619 -39.71 -49.71 -26.07
N LEU A 620 -39.83 -50.81 -25.31
CA LEU A 620 -41.10 -51.20 -24.67
C LEU A 620 -41.58 -50.21 -23.59
N ASN A 621 -40.69 -49.66 -22.75
CA ASN A 621 -41.04 -48.64 -21.75
C ASN A 621 -41.39 -47.30 -22.41
N SER A 622 -40.74 -46.94 -23.52
CA SER A 622 -41.13 -45.77 -24.31
C SER A 622 -42.50 -45.98 -24.97
N LEU A 623 -42.80 -47.19 -25.44
CA LEU A 623 -44.12 -47.57 -25.94
C LEU A 623 -45.17 -47.55 -24.82
N LEU A 624 -44.86 -48.03 -23.61
CA LEU A 624 -45.73 -47.94 -22.44
C LEU A 624 -46.02 -46.50 -22.03
N PHE A 625 -45.01 -45.63 -22.06
CA PHE A 625 -45.19 -44.21 -21.75
C PHE A 625 -46.08 -43.51 -22.80
N VAL A 626 -45.98 -43.92 -24.06
CA VAL A 626 -46.87 -43.46 -25.13
C VAL A 626 -48.29 -44.00 -24.95
N ILE A 627 -48.45 -45.29 -24.64
CA ILE A 627 -49.75 -45.94 -24.42
C ILE A 627 -50.46 -45.43 -23.16
N HIS A 628 -49.72 -45.03 -22.12
CA HIS A 628 -50.31 -44.54 -20.87
C HIS A 628 -50.68 -43.04 -20.91
N ASN A 629 -50.07 -42.27 -21.83
CA ASN A 629 -50.37 -40.85 -22.08
C ASN A 629 -51.28 -40.62 -23.30
N SER A 630 -51.61 -41.66 -24.06
CA SER A 630 -52.72 -41.69 -25.04
C SER A 630 -53.97 -42.23 -24.38
#